data_AF-A0A523P2J2-F1
#
_entry.id   AF-A0A523P2J2-F1
#
_cell.length_a   1.000
_cell.length_b   1.000
_cell.length_c   1.000
_cell.angle_alpha   90.00
_cell.angle_beta   90.00
_cell.angle_gamma   90.00
#
_symmetry.space_group_name_H-M   'P 1'
#
loop_
_entity.id
_entity.type
_entity.pdbx_description
1 polymer ?
#
loop_
_entity_poly.entity_id
_entity_poly.type
_entity_poly.pdbx_seq_one_letter_code
_entity_poly.pdbx_strand_id
1 'polypeptide(L)' 'MDRAKKEELVVELNGTFAEAALVVVTHQSGLTVAESTDLRRRMREAGASYKVTKNRLVKLALVGTPY' A
#
# COMPACT_ATOMS: atom_id res chain seq x y z
N MET A 1 10.58 6.86 13.07
CA MET A 1 10.85 5.98 11.92
C MET A 1 12.20 6.36 11.35
N ASP A 2 13.20 5.54 11.63
CA ASP A 2 14.55 5.68 11.08
C ASP A 2 14.53 5.54 9.55
N ARG A 3 15.54 6.10 8.88
CA ARG A 3 15.64 6.07 7.41
C ARG A 3 15.69 4.64 6.86
N ALA A 4 16.44 3.75 7.52
CA ALA A 4 16.55 2.33 7.14
C ALA A 4 15.18 1.63 7.02
N LYS A 5 14.32 1.78 8.03
CA LYS A 5 12.97 1.17 8.03
C LYS A 5 12.05 1.72 6.92
N LYS A 6 12.27 2.97 6.49
CA LYS A 6 11.50 3.56 5.39
C LYS A 6 11.98 3.06 4.04
N GLU A 7 13.27 2.80 3.89
CA GLU A 7 13.86 2.23 2.68
C GLU A 7 13.41 0.78 2.49
N GLU A 8 13.43 -0.04 3.55
CA GLU A 8 12.88 -1.40 3.54
C GLU A 8 11.41 -1.42 3.09
N LEU A 9 10.58 -0.51 3.64
CA LEU A 9 9.18 -0.39 3.24
C LEU A 9 9.01 0.04 1.77
N VAL A 10 9.91 0.86 1.24
CA VAL A 10 9.88 1.28 -0.17
C VAL A 10 10.25 0.10 -1.08
N VAL A 11 11.23 -0.72 -0.70
CA VAL A 11 11.61 -1.93 -1.44
C VAL A 11 10.46 -2.96 -1.41
N GLU A 12 9.85 -3.19 -0.25
CA GLU A 12 8.70 -4.09 -0.11
C GLU A 12 7.54 -3.63 -1.01
N LEU A 13 7.22 -2.32 -0.99
CA LEU A 13 6.16 -1.75 -1.83
C LEU A 13 6.47 -1.89 -3.32
N ASN A 14 7.71 -1.64 -3.74
CA ASN A 14 8.13 -1.79 -5.12
C ASN A 14 7.97 -3.24 -5.61
N GLY A 15 8.36 -4.22 -4.78
CA GLY A 15 8.13 -5.64 -5.07
C GLY A 15 6.64 -5.97 -5.24
N THR A 16 5.79 -5.51 -4.32
CA THR A 16 4.34 -5.71 -4.44
C THR A 16 3.74 -5.03 -5.68
N PHE A 17 4.27 -3.89 -6.12
CA PHE A 17 3.80 -3.21 -7.33
C PHE A 17 4.28 -3.89 -8.62
N ALA A 18 5.45 -4.53 -8.60
CA ALA A 18 5.95 -5.29 -9.74
C ALA A 18 5.15 -6.59 -9.98
N GLU A 19 4.68 -7.24 -8.91
CA GLU A 19 3.87 -8.46 -8.99
C GLU A 19 2.36 -8.19 -9.16
N ALA A 20 1.88 -7.01 -8.77
CA ALA A 20 0.46 -6.68 -8.85
C ALA A 20 0.03 -6.43 -10.30
N ALA A 21 -0.99 -7.17 -10.75
CA ALA A 21 -1.62 -6.96 -12.05
C ALA A 21 -2.45 -5.67 -12.12
N LEU A 22 -2.95 -5.19 -10.98
CA LEU A 22 -3.76 -3.97 -10.87
C LEU A 22 -3.51 -3.28 -9.53
N VAL A 23 -3.22 -1.97 -9.58
CA VAL A 23 -3.03 -1.14 -8.39
C VAL A 23 -4.13 -0.08 -8.35
N VAL A 24 -4.89 -0.03 -7.24
CA VAL A 24 -5.93 0.97 -7.02
C VAL A 24 -5.50 1.88 -5.88
N VAL A 25 -5.34 3.18 -6.19
CA VAL A 25 -4.98 4.20 -5.19
C VAL A 25 -6.24 4.88 -4.69
N THR A 26 -6.52 4.72 -3.40
CA THR A 26 -7.68 5.35 -2.74
C THR A 26 -7.24 6.35 -1.68
N HIS A 27 -7.97 7.47 -1.57
CA HIS A 27 -7.85 8.36 -0.43
C HIS A 27 -8.68 7.83 0.74
N GLN A 28 -7.99 7.25 1.73
CA GLN A 28 -8.63 6.91 3.00
C GLN A 28 -8.81 8.15 3.86
N SER A 29 -9.81 8.97 3.56
CA SER A 29 -10.24 10.09 4.38
C SER A 29 -11.59 9.77 5.02
N GLY A 30 -11.67 9.77 6.36
CA GLY A 30 -12.95 9.68 7.08
C GLY A 30 -13.39 8.26 7.51
N LEU A 31 -12.63 7.22 7.18
CA LEU A 31 -12.89 5.86 7.68
C LEU A 31 -12.45 5.69 9.13
N THR A 32 -13.33 5.12 9.95
CA THR A 32 -13.01 4.69 11.32
C THR A 32 -12.12 3.44 11.30
N VAL A 33 -11.50 3.12 12.45
CA VAL A 33 -10.63 1.95 12.58
C VAL A 33 -11.41 0.65 12.29
N ALA A 34 -12.65 0.56 12.76
CA ALA A 34 -13.53 -0.60 12.55
C ALA A 34 -13.80 -0.82 11.04
N GLU A 35 -14.24 0.24 10.35
CA GLU A 35 -14.54 0.15 8.91
C GLU A 35 -13.30 -0.18 8.08
N SER A 36 -12.13 0.39 8.43
CA SER A 36 -10.87 0.05 7.75
C SER A 36 -10.44 -1.40 7.98
N THR A 37 -10.84 -2.00 9.10
CA THR A 37 -10.53 -3.39 9.43
C THR A 37 -11.44 -4.33 8.66
N ASP A 38 -12.73 -4.01 8.58
CA ASP A 38 -13.69 -4.76 7.76
C ASP A 38 -13.32 -4.74 6.29
N LEU A 39 -12.91 -3.59 5.76
CA LEU A 39 -12.44 -3.48 4.37
C LEU A 39 -11.21 -4.37 4.13
N ARG A 40 -10.23 -4.35 5.04
CA ARG A 40 -9.05 -5.22 4.94
C ARG A 40 -9.42 -6.70 4.96
N ARG A 41 -10.40 -7.10 5.78
CA ARG A 41 -10.86 -8.49 5.85
C ARG A 41 -11.50 -8.93 4.53
N ARG A 42 -12.43 -8.13 4.00
CA ARG A 42 -13.08 -8.39 2.71
C ARG A 42 -12.10 -8.47 1.55
N MET A 43 -11.10 -7.58 1.54
CA MET A 43 -10.04 -7.62 0.52
C MET A 43 -9.21 -8.91 0.63
N ARG A 44 -8.83 -9.33 1.85
CA ARG A 44 -8.10 -10.60 2.06
C ARG A 44 -8.90 -11.83 1.63
N GLU A 45 -10.21 -11.85 1.88
CA GLU A 45 -11.11 -12.92 1.39
C GLU A 45 -11.13 -12.98 -0.14
N ALA A 46 -11.02 -11.83 -0.81
CA ALA A 46 -10.92 -11.73 -2.26
C ALA A 46 -9.49 -11.95 -2.81
N GLY A 47 -8.52 -12.30 -1.96
CA GLY A 47 -7.12 -12.48 -2.34
C GLY A 47 -6.34 -11.18 -2.59
N ALA A 48 -6.91 -10.02 -2.26
CA ALA A 48 -6.29 -8.71 -2.41
C ALA A 48 -5.70 -8.18 -1.09
N SER A 49 -4.60 -7.44 -1.17
CA SER A 49 -3.98 -6.78 -0.02
C SER A 49 -4.31 -5.28 0.01
N TYR A 50 -4.77 -4.78 1.16
CA TYR A 50 -4.98 -3.34 1.39
C TYR A 50 -4.01 -2.81 2.46
N LYS A 51 -3.09 -1.92 2.06
CA LYS A 51 -2.08 -1.32 2.95
C LYS A 51 -2.21 0.21 2.93
N VAL A 52 -2.20 0.82 4.11
CA VAL A 52 -2.25 2.28 4.27
C VAL A 52 -0.85 2.76 4.54
N THR A 53 -0.30 3.55 3.63
CA THR A 53 1.09 4.02 3.70
C THR A 53 1.18 5.53 3.49
N LYS A 54 2.28 6.13 3.95
CA LYS A 54 2.52 7.55 3.70
C LYS A 54 2.68 7.82 2.22
N ASN A 55 2.01 8.86 1.72
CA ASN A 55 2.05 9.27 0.30
C ASN A 55 3.48 9.44 -0.23
N ARG A 56 4.40 9.99 0.59
CA ARG A 56 5.80 10.17 0.19
C ARG A 56 6.54 8.85 -0.04
N LEU A 57 6.20 7.78 0.69
CA LEU A 57 6.81 6.46 0.49
C LEU A 57 6.30 5.81 -0.78
N VAL A 58 4.99 5.91 -1.05
CA VAL A 58 4.38 5.41 -2.30
C VAL A 58 4.99 6.12 -3.51
N LYS A 59 5.12 7.44 -3.46
CA LYS A 59 5.75 8.22 -4.53
C LYS A 59 7.18 7.77 -4.83
N LEU A 60 7.95 7.38 -3.82
CA LEU A 60 9.31 6.86 -4.00
C LEU A 60 9.29 5.43 -4.55
N ALA A 61 8.38 4.58 -4.09
CA ALA A 61 8.23 3.20 -4.55
C ALA A 61 7.76 3.09 -6.01
N LEU A 62 7.04 4.11 -6.51
CA LEU A 62 6.61 4.19 -7.92
C LEU A 62 7.72 4.66 -8.88
N VAL A 63 8.80 5.28 -8.37
CA VAL A 63 9.91 5.71 -9.24
C VAL A 63 10.64 4.48 -9.76
N GLY A 64 10.32 4.05 -10.98
CA GLY A 64 10.93 2.90 -11.65
C GLY A 64 9.96 1.75 -11.95
N THR A 65 8.71 1.82 -11.50
CA THR A 65 7.63 0.95 -12.00
C THR A 65 6.99 1.56 -13.25
N PRO A 66 6.35 0.77 -14.14
CA PRO A 66 5.68 1.28 -15.33
C PRO A 66 4.40 2.13 -15.06
N TYR A 67 4.14 2.49 -13.81
CA TYR A 67 2.96 3.21 -13.32
C TYR A 67 3.34 4.45 -12.52
#